data_AF-A0A9W6XCL2-F1
#
_entry.id   AF-A0A9W6XCL2-F1
#
_cell.length_a   1.000
_cell.length_b   1.000
_cell.length_c   1.000
_cell.angle_alpha   90.00
_cell.angle_beta   90.00
_cell.angle_gamma   90.00
#
_symmetry.space_group_name_H-M   'P 1'
#
loop_
_entity.id
_entity.type
_entity.pdbx_description
1 polymer ?
#
loop_
_entity_poly.entity_id
_entity_poly.type
_entity_poly.pdbx_seq_one_letter_code
_entity_poly.pdbx_strand_id
1 'polypeptide(L)'
;MLAGAGFYTTSDKRIKTNIEPIDESVGDSILDLSPVQYRYKSQGGDVPLQIGYIAQDAIKLGLGSIVNFTDRAGLDVEDESVDLKDIMFSMDYSKVCVLLHVAIRNQAKKNSRA
;
A
#
# COMPACT_ATOMS: atom_id res chain seq x y z
N MET A 1 21.99 -9.96 -4.53
CA MET A 1 21.33 -11.20 -4.07
C MET A 1 19.82 -10.96 -4.18
N LEU A 2 19.13 -11.57 -5.14
CA LEU A 2 17.66 -11.65 -5.09
C LEU A 2 17.36 -12.70 -4.02
N ALA A 3 17.14 -12.25 -2.79
CA ALA A 3 16.64 -13.13 -1.75
C ALA A 3 15.20 -13.49 -2.13
N GLY A 4 15.01 -14.68 -2.70
CA GLY A 4 13.71 -15.32 -2.82
C GLY A 4 13.20 -15.70 -1.44
N ALA A 5 12.83 -14.71 -0.63
CA ALA A 5 11.99 -14.95 0.52
C ALA A 5 10.60 -15.23 -0.04
N GLY A 6 10.18 -16.50 -0.04
CA GLY A 6 8.76 -16.79 -0.21
C GLY A 6 7.98 -15.96 0.81
N PHE A 7 6.86 -15.36 0.38
CA PHE A 7 5.97 -14.60 1.25
C PHE A 7 5.20 -15.57 2.17
N TYR A 8 5.90 -16.14 3.15
CA TYR A 8 5.31 -16.97 4.19
C TYR A 8 4.98 -16.09 5.40
N THR A 9 3.72 -15.68 5.50
CA THR A 9 3.22 -14.92 6.65
C THR A 9 2.44 -15.84 7.58
N THR A 10 2.83 -15.93 8.85
CA THR A 10 2.08 -16.70 9.84
C THR A 10 0.66 -16.13 9.98
N SER A 11 -0.36 -16.98 9.81
CA SER A 11 -1.76 -16.52 9.74
C SER A 11 -2.70 -17.21 10.73
N ASP A 12 -2.17 -17.98 11.68
CA ASP A 12 -2.94 -18.77 12.65
C ASP A 12 -3.86 -17.90 13.53
N LYS A 13 -5.14 -18.29 13.64
CA LYS A 13 -6.14 -17.58 14.45
C LYS A 13 -5.75 -17.52 15.93
N ARG A 14 -5.02 -18.53 16.46
CA ARG A 14 -4.65 -18.64 17.87
C ARG A 14 -3.64 -17.61 18.34
N ILE A 15 -2.90 -17.01 17.41
CA ILE A 15 -1.92 -15.93 17.70
C ILE A 15 -2.44 -14.55 17.28
N LYS A 16 -3.73 -14.45 16.91
CA LYS A 16 -4.39 -13.21 16.51
C LYS A 16 -5.50 -12.86 17.49
N THR A 17 -5.68 -11.57 17.76
CA THR A 17 -6.77 -11.02 18.57
C THR A 17 -7.45 -9.88 17.79
N ASN A 18 -8.61 -9.40 18.27
CA ASN A 18 -9.38 -8.31 17.65
C ASN A 18 -9.64 -8.51 16.15
N ILE A 19 -10.15 -9.71 15.80
CA ILE A 19 -10.36 -10.12 14.40
C ILE A 19 -11.70 -9.56 13.91
N GLU A 20 -11.64 -8.47 13.16
CA GLU A 20 -12.80 -7.84 12.54
C GLU A 20 -12.72 -7.92 11.00
N PRO A 21 -13.86 -7.93 10.28
CA PRO A 21 -13.88 -7.78 8.84
C PRO A 21 -13.29 -6.44 8.40
N ILE A 22 -12.59 -6.41 7.25
CA ILE A 22 -12.20 -5.15 6.60
C ILE A 22 -13.47 -4.48 6.06
N ASP A 23 -13.61 -3.19 6.35
CA ASP A 23 -14.73 -2.35 5.90
C ASP A 23 -14.84 -2.33 4.37
N GLU A 24 -16.06 -2.31 3.85
CA GLU A 24 -16.29 -2.33 2.41
C GLU A 24 -15.77 -1.06 1.72
N SER A 25 -15.78 0.09 2.39
CA SER A 25 -15.26 1.36 1.85
C SER A 25 -13.77 1.31 1.51
N VAL A 26 -12.98 0.50 2.23
CA VAL A 26 -11.56 0.26 1.92
C VAL A 26 -11.40 -0.36 0.54
N GLY A 27 -12.38 -1.18 0.12
CA GLY A 27 -12.42 -1.77 -1.21
C GLY A 27 -12.63 -0.74 -2.32
N ASP A 28 -13.35 0.35 -2.05
CA ASP A 28 -13.50 1.45 -3.00
C ASP A 28 -12.21 2.31 -3.00
N SER A 29 -11.68 2.67 -1.82
CA SER A 29 -10.43 3.45 -1.70
C SER A 29 -9.23 2.81 -2.39
N ILE A 30 -9.08 1.48 -2.34
CA ILE A 30 -7.95 0.79 -3.01
C ILE A 30 -8.06 0.83 -4.53
N LEU A 31 -9.26 0.98 -5.10
CA LEU A 31 -9.44 1.15 -6.54
C LEU A 31 -9.09 2.57 -7.00
N ASP A 32 -9.18 3.56 -6.11
CA ASP A 32 -8.77 4.94 -6.38
C ASP A 32 -7.24 5.13 -6.31
N LEU A 33 -6.51 4.18 -5.70
CA LEU A 33 -5.06 4.21 -5.63
C LEU A 33 -4.43 3.91 -7.00
N SER A 34 -3.83 4.93 -7.60
CA SER A 34 -3.28 4.84 -8.97
C SER A 34 -1.88 4.19 -9.01
N PRO A 35 -1.68 3.13 -9.81
CA PRO A 35 -0.35 2.67 -10.16
C PRO A 35 0.39 3.72 -10.98
N VAL A 36 1.70 3.88 -10.73
CA VAL A 36 2.55 4.87 -11.39
C VAL A 36 3.81 4.23 -11.97
N GLN A 37 4.43 4.93 -12.91
CA GLN A 37 5.78 4.65 -13.38
C GLN A 37 6.73 5.73 -12.89
N TYR A 38 7.89 5.35 -12.35
CA TYR A 38 8.80 6.30 -11.71
C TYR A 38 10.28 5.91 -11.84
N ARG A 39 11.14 6.88 -11.53
CA ARG A 39 12.57 6.70 -11.23
C ARG A 39 12.85 7.37 -9.90
N TYR A 40 13.85 6.88 -9.18
CA TYR A 40 14.34 7.60 -8.01
C TYR A 40 15.09 8.87 -8.44
N LYS A 41 15.05 9.92 -7.61
CA LYS A 41 15.77 11.18 -7.86
C LYS A 41 17.28 10.98 -8.10
N SER A 42 17.86 9.88 -7.60
CA SER A 42 19.26 9.49 -7.79
C SER A 42 19.55 8.73 -9.11
N GLN A 43 18.54 8.40 -9.91
CA GLN A 43 18.67 7.61 -11.13
C GLN A 43 18.68 8.50 -12.38
N GLY A 44 19.51 8.15 -13.36
CA GLY A 44 19.56 8.79 -14.68
C GLY A 44 18.41 8.39 -15.60
N GLY A 45 18.29 9.09 -16.74
CA GLY A 45 17.25 8.84 -17.74
C GLY A 45 17.42 7.53 -18.54
N ASP A 46 18.60 6.92 -18.45
CA ASP A 46 18.98 5.62 -19.01
C ASP A 46 18.42 4.44 -18.20
N VAL A 47 18.08 4.66 -16.93
CA VAL A 47 17.45 3.62 -16.09
C VAL A 47 15.99 3.42 -16.56
N PRO A 48 15.51 2.19 -16.77
CA PRO A 48 14.10 1.94 -17.07
C PRO A 48 13.17 2.44 -15.96
N LEU A 49 11.95 2.84 -16.35
CA LEU A 49 10.92 3.18 -15.36
C LEU A 49 10.56 1.95 -14.53
N GLN A 50 10.48 2.16 -13.22
CA GLN A 50 9.93 1.19 -12.28
C GLN A 50 8.42 1.37 -12.18
N ILE A 51 7.69 0.33 -11.79
CA ILE A 51 6.25 0.37 -11.57
C ILE A 51 5.97 0.24 -10.08
N GLY A 52 5.02 1.01 -9.57
CA GLY A 52 4.59 0.90 -8.19
C GLY A 52 3.46 1.85 -7.84
N TYR A 53 3.43 2.27 -6.58
CA TYR A 53 2.50 3.27 -6.04
C TYR A 53 3.29 4.36 -5.30
N ILE A 54 2.66 5.51 -5.11
CA ILE A 54 3.15 6.54 -4.20
C ILE A 54 2.52 6.33 -2.82
N ALA A 55 3.34 6.22 -1.78
CA ALA A 55 2.86 5.92 -0.44
C ALA A 55 2.00 7.06 0.15
N GLN A 56 2.34 8.31 -0.15
CA GLN A 56 1.56 9.48 0.22
C GLN A 56 0.12 9.40 -0.32
N ASP A 57 -0.07 8.94 -1.56
CA ASP A 57 -1.40 8.81 -2.16
C ASP A 57 -2.22 7.75 -1.41
N ALA A 58 -1.60 6.63 -1.01
CA ALA A 58 -2.25 5.63 -0.17
C ALA A 58 -2.66 6.21 1.20
N ILE A 59 -1.81 6.99 1.85
CA ILE A 59 -2.15 7.64 3.13
C ILE A 59 -3.35 8.59 2.97
N LYS A 60 -3.33 9.42 1.92
CA LYS A 60 -4.42 10.37 1.61
C LYS A 60 -5.76 9.68 1.36
N LEU A 61 -5.74 8.47 0.81
CA LEU A 61 -6.93 7.63 0.60
C LEU A 61 -7.37 6.85 1.86
N GLY A 62 -6.73 7.07 3.01
CA GLY A 62 -7.01 6.35 4.26
C GLY A 62 -6.45 4.93 4.29
N LEU A 63 -5.55 4.57 3.37
CA LEU A 63 -4.96 3.24 3.23
C LEU A 63 -3.63 3.11 4.01
N GLY A 64 -3.51 3.78 5.16
CA GLY A 64 -2.27 3.76 5.96
C GLY A 64 -1.83 2.36 6.42
N SER A 65 -2.74 1.38 6.47
CA SER A 65 -2.43 -0.01 6.88
C SER A 65 -1.52 -0.77 5.91
N ILE A 66 -1.41 -0.31 4.67
CA ILE A 66 -0.52 -0.85 3.63
C ILE A 66 0.75 0.00 3.45
N VAL A 67 1.01 0.94 4.36
CA VAL A 67 2.20 1.78 4.37
C VAL A 67 3.03 1.48 5.61
N ASN A 68 4.32 1.25 5.42
CA ASN A 68 5.30 1.15 6.50
C ASN A 68 5.99 2.50 6.67
N PHE A 69 6.25 2.84 7.93
CA PHE A 69 6.92 4.07 8.35
C PHE A 69 8.28 3.68 8.92
N THR A 70 9.34 4.32 8.46
CA THR A 70 10.71 4.02 8.91
C THR A 70 11.49 5.30 9.06
N ASP A 71 12.19 5.44 10.19
CA ASP A 71 13.04 6.58 10.46
C ASP A 71 14.13 6.71 9.38
N ARG A 72 14.27 7.90 8.81
CA ARG A 72 15.30 8.25 7.85
C ARG A 72 15.63 9.74 7.95
N ALA A 73 16.72 10.02 8.66
CA ALA A 73 17.22 11.39 8.83
C ALA A 73 17.51 12.09 7.49
N GLY A 74 17.22 13.39 7.44
CA GLY A 74 17.47 14.23 6.27
C GLY A 74 16.35 14.20 5.22
N LEU A 75 15.18 13.67 5.57
CA LEU A 75 13.97 13.82 4.76
C LEU A 75 13.24 15.08 5.21
N ASP A 76 13.12 16.05 4.31
CA ASP A 76 12.32 17.24 4.52
C ASP A 76 10.85 16.99 4.19
N VAL A 77 9.98 17.79 4.79
CA VAL A 77 8.55 17.80 4.48
C VAL A 77 8.39 18.55 3.15
N GLU A 78 7.97 17.85 2.09
CA GLU A 78 7.67 18.45 0.79
C GLU A 78 6.15 18.75 0.67
N ASP A 79 5.31 17.96 1.34
CA ASP A 79 3.85 18.13 1.44
C ASP A 79 3.38 18.07 2.90
N GLU A 80 3.03 19.22 3.48
CA GLU A 80 2.59 19.35 4.88
C GLU A 80 1.32 18.56 5.22
N SER A 81 0.55 18.12 4.22
CA SER A 81 -0.68 17.35 4.45
C SER A 81 -0.43 15.88 4.77
N VAL A 82 0.76 15.35 4.46
CA VAL A 82 1.03 13.91 4.51
C VAL A 82 2.45 13.53 4.91
N ASP A 83 3.45 14.35 4.57
CA ASP A 83 4.84 14.03 4.87
C ASP A 83 5.13 14.23 6.36
N LEU A 84 6.02 13.39 6.88
CA LEU A 84 6.51 13.47 8.25
C LEU A 84 8.02 13.69 8.21
N LYS A 85 8.50 14.69 8.97
CA LYS A 85 9.92 15.02 9.05
C LYS A 85 10.72 13.79 9.48
N ASP A 86 11.81 13.51 8.76
CA ASP A 86 12.72 12.38 9.00
C ASP A 86 12.06 10.99 9.00
N ILE A 87 10.90 10.84 8.37
CA ILE A 87 10.22 9.55 8.18
C ILE A 87 10.12 9.24 6.68
N MET A 88 10.53 8.03 6.31
CA MET A 88 10.32 7.50 4.97
C MET A 88 9.12 6.54 4.96
N PHE A 89 8.28 6.67 3.95
CA PHE A 89 7.18 5.75 3.70
C PHE A 89 7.58 4.68 2.68
N SER A 90 7.07 3.47 2.87
CA SER A 90 7.19 2.38 1.88
C SER A 90 5.92 1.57 1.79
N MET A 91 5.62 1.04 0.61
CA MET A 91 4.41 0.24 0.38
C MET A 91 4.62 -1.21 0.82
N ASP A 92 3.65 -1.75 1.54
CA ASP A 92 3.53 -3.18 1.83
C ASP A 92 2.63 -3.86 0.79
N TYR A 93 3.24 -4.27 -0.33
CA TYR A 93 2.53 -4.93 -1.42
C TYR A 93 1.87 -6.25 -1.02
N SER A 94 2.32 -6.90 0.06
CA SER A 94 1.73 -8.17 0.52
C SER A 94 0.30 -7.99 1.02
N LYS A 95 -0.05 -6.79 1.49
CA LYS A 95 -1.39 -6.49 2.00
C LYS A 95 -2.34 -5.99 0.91
N VAL A 96 -1.81 -5.44 -0.18
CA VAL A 96 -2.60 -4.90 -1.30
C VAL A 96 -3.53 -5.96 -1.88
N CYS A 97 -3.07 -7.21 -2.02
CA CYS A 97 -3.89 -8.29 -2.57
C CYS A 97 -5.14 -8.58 -1.74
N VAL A 98 -5.07 -8.45 -0.41
CA VAL A 98 -6.21 -8.66 0.49
C VAL A 98 -7.23 -7.53 0.32
N LEU A 99 -6.77 -6.28 0.16
CA LEU A 99 -7.67 -5.15 -0.09
C LEU A 99 -8.33 -5.25 -1.47
N LEU A 100 -7.58 -5.66 -2.50
CA LEU A 100 -8.16 -5.92 -3.82
C LEU A 100 -9.19 -7.05 -3.78
N HIS A 101 -9.00 -8.08 -2.94
CA HIS A 101 -10.02 -9.10 -2.73
C HIS A 101 -11.31 -8.51 -2.12
N VAL A 102 -11.21 -7.55 -1.19
CA VAL A 102 -12.38 -6.82 -0.68
C VAL A 102 -13.09 -6.10 -1.82
N ALA A 103 -12.35 -5.36 -2.67
CA ALA A 103 -12.91 -4.65 -3.82
C ALA A 103 -13.64 -5.60 -4.80
N ILE A 104 -13.02 -6.72 -5.16
CA ILE A 104 -13.62 -7.76 -6.03
C ILE A 104 -14.89 -8.33 -5.41
N ARG A 105 -14.87 -8.62 -4.10
CA ARG A 105 -16.03 -9.13 -3.38
C ARG A 105 -17.19 -8.12 -3.37
N ASN A 106 -16.89 -6.84 -3.20
CA ASN A 106 -17.89 -5.77 -3.26
C ASN A 106 -18.52 -5.71 -4.66
N GLN A 107 -17.72 -5.78 -5.72
CA GLN A 107 -18.22 -5.79 -7.09
C GLN A 107 -19.09 -7.02 -7.38
N ALA A 108 -18.68 -8.21 -6.91
CA ALA A 108 -19.48 -9.42 -7.08
C ALA A 108 -20.86 -9.31 -6.41
N LYS A 109 -20.94 -8.73 -5.21
CA LYS A 109 -22.22 -8.47 -4.51
C LYS A 109 -23.10 -7.46 -5.25
N LYS A 110 -22.50 -6.41 -5.85
CA LYS A 110 -23.21 -5.41 -6.66
C LYS A 110 -23.82 -6.09 -7.90
N ASN A 111 -23.03 -6.91 -8.60
CA ASN A 111 -23.46 -7.61 -9.82
C ASN A 111 -24.51 -8.71 -9.55
N SER A 112 -24.51 -9.36 -8.39
CA SER A 112 -25.51 -10.39 -8.06
C SER A 112 -26.88 -9.83 -7.64
N ARG A 113 -26.96 -8.51 -7.42
CA ARG A 113 -28.19 -7.79 -7.06
C ARG A 113 -28.76 -6.97 -8.22
N ALA A 114 -28.05 -6.92 -9.34
CA ALA A 114 -28.47 -6.30 -10.60
C ALA A 114 -29.17 -7.35 -11.48
#